data_AF-A0A1C3XMI8-F1
#
_entry.id   AF-A0A1C3XMI8-F1
#
_cell.length_a   1.000
_cell.length_b   1.000
_cell.length_c   1.000
_cell.angle_alpha   90.00
_cell.angle_beta   90.00
_cell.angle_gamma   90.00
#
_symmetry.space_group_name_H-M   'P 1'
#
loop_
_entity.id
_entity.type
_entity.pdbx_description
1 polymer ?
#
loop_
_entity_poly.entity_id
_entity_poly.type
_entity_poly.pdbx_seq_one_letter_code
_entity_poly.pdbx_strand_id
1 'polypeptide(L)'
;MHTSPSIRKVFEGVATRHEMHRLFNRHRGDPAMAEGEGQHLSAGEWFEISEREHDYMLEILPPLFMRADMFAMREFMTGSVTSIFFALAIDGRRRWFHGYCDLSDRLSPERLKAAIIERESRPDAR
;
A
#
# COMPACT_ATOMS: atom_id res chain seq x y z
N MET A 1 5.68 12.13 20.42
CA MET A 1 6.19 10.79 20.03
C MET A 1 5.19 10.20 19.05
N HIS A 2 5.41 10.31 17.74
CA HIS A 2 4.55 9.62 16.78
C HIS A 2 5.00 8.16 16.78
N THR A 3 4.28 7.31 17.50
CA THR A 3 4.37 5.86 17.34
C THR A 3 4.31 5.53 15.86
N SER A 4 5.30 4.79 15.33
CA SER A 4 5.26 4.33 13.95
C SER A 4 3.94 3.60 13.71
N PRO A 5 3.19 3.96 12.65
CA PRO A 5 1.90 3.33 12.38
C PRO A 5 2.08 1.82 12.19
N SER A 6 1.15 1.04 12.73
CA SER A 6 1.23 -0.43 12.68
C SER A 6 1.07 -0.91 11.23
N ILE A 7 2.08 -1.64 10.74
CA ILE A 7 2.00 -2.29 9.43
C ILE A 7 1.01 -3.45 9.53
N ARG A 8 -0.04 -3.42 8.71
CA ARG A 8 -1.13 -4.39 8.78
C ARG A 8 -1.75 -4.69 7.42
N LYS A 9 -2.01 -5.98 7.18
CA LYS A 9 -2.80 -6.43 6.04
C LYS A 9 -4.28 -6.15 6.32
N VAL A 10 -4.97 -5.50 5.40
CA VAL A 10 -6.37 -5.05 5.60
C VAL A 10 -7.39 -5.81 4.76
N PHE A 11 -6.91 -6.69 3.89
CA PHE A 11 -7.73 -7.58 3.08
C PHE A 11 -6.97 -8.89 2.87
N GLU A 12 -7.65 -10.01 3.10
CA GLU A 12 -7.09 -11.34 2.88
C GLU A 12 -7.46 -11.86 1.48
N GLY A 13 -6.51 -12.54 0.83
CA GLY A 13 -6.59 -12.89 -0.59
C GLY A 13 -6.21 -11.74 -1.54
N VAL A 14 -6.51 -11.96 -2.83
CA VAL A 14 -6.19 -11.01 -3.92
C VAL A 14 -7.42 -10.15 -4.21
N ALA A 15 -7.33 -8.84 -3.96
CA ALA A 15 -8.44 -7.93 -4.16
C ALA A 15 -8.80 -7.80 -5.65
N THR A 16 -10.09 -7.93 -5.95
CA THR A 16 -10.65 -7.55 -7.25
C THR A 16 -10.58 -6.03 -7.44
N ARG A 17 -10.77 -5.55 -8.68
CA ARG A 17 -10.83 -4.10 -8.96
C ARG A 17 -11.85 -3.36 -8.09
N HIS A 18 -13.02 -3.95 -7.92
CA HIS A 18 -14.09 -3.34 -7.11
C HIS A 18 -13.68 -3.28 -5.63
N GLU A 19 -13.06 -4.32 -5.10
CA GLU A 19 -12.52 -4.34 -3.73
C GLU A 19 -11.38 -3.36 -3.56
N MET A 20 -10.44 -3.28 -4.52
CA MET A 20 -9.36 -2.30 -4.51
C MET A 20 -9.90 -0.87 -4.39
N HIS A 21 -10.91 -0.50 -5.20
CA HIS A 21 -11.54 0.82 -5.08
C HIS A 21 -12.24 1.05 -3.73
N ARG A 22 -12.83 0.01 -3.13
CA ARG A 22 -13.38 0.11 -1.76
C ARG A 22 -12.28 0.30 -0.73
N LEU A 23 -11.18 -0.44 -0.84
CA LEU A 23 -10.03 -0.37 0.06
C LEU A 23 -9.30 0.97 -0.05
N PHE A 24 -9.24 1.57 -1.25
CA PHE A 24 -8.75 2.94 -1.43
C PHE A 24 -9.58 3.98 -0.66
N ASN A 25 -10.87 3.72 -0.53
CA ASN A 25 -11.82 4.59 0.17
C ASN A 25 -12.21 4.07 1.56
N ARG A 26 -11.42 3.16 2.15
CA ARG A 26 -11.78 2.45 3.40
C ARG A 26 -12.11 3.40 4.56
N HIS A 27 -11.39 4.52 4.65
CA HIS A 27 -11.58 5.53 5.71
C HIS A 27 -12.40 6.74 5.26
N ARG A 28 -13.08 6.64 4.12
CA ARG A 28 -13.92 7.74 3.62
C ARG A 28 -15.05 8.02 4.61
N GLY A 29 -15.12 9.26 5.08
CA GLY A 29 -16.13 9.71 6.05
C GLY A 29 -15.65 9.72 7.50
N ASP A 30 -14.42 9.27 7.78
CA ASP A 30 -13.80 9.48 9.10
C ASP A 30 -13.52 10.98 9.32
N PRO A 31 -13.89 11.58 10.48
CA PRO A 31 -13.61 12.98 10.77
C PRO A 31 -12.15 13.39 10.61
N ALA A 32 -11.20 12.52 10.98
CA ALA A 32 -9.78 12.80 10.84
C ALA A 32 -9.35 12.94 9.36
N MET A 33 -10.07 12.31 8.43
CA MET A 33 -9.83 12.51 6.99
C MET A 33 -10.31 13.89 6.52
N ALA A 34 -11.39 14.42 7.09
CA ALA A 34 -11.88 15.76 6.77
C ALA A 34 -10.96 16.86 7.36
N GLU A 35 -10.33 16.58 8.50
CA GLU A 35 -9.42 17.48 9.21
C GLU A 35 -7.97 17.42 8.69
N GLY A 36 -7.66 16.50 7.77
CA GLY A 36 -6.31 16.33 7.22
C GLY A 36 -5.34 15.59 8.16
N GLU A 37 -5.85 15.01 9.25
CA GLU A 37 -5.08 14.30 10.28
C GLU A 37 -5.14 12.77 10.12
N GLY A 38 -5.84 12.27 9.10
CA GLY A 38 -6.07 10.84 8.84
C GLY A 38 -4.85 10.02 8.40
N GLN A 39 -3.63 10.58 8.44
CA GLN A 39 -2.39 9.89 8.07
C GLN A 39 -2.22 8.58 8.85
N HIS A 40 -2.51 8.63 10.16
CA HIS A 40 -2.40 7.50 11.07
C HIS A 40 -3.41 6.38 10.77
N LEU A 41 -4.52 6.69 10.09
CA LEU A 41 -5.53 5.69 9.70
C LEU A 41 -5.00 4.79 8.59
N SER A 42 -4.36 5.38 7.58
CA SER A 42 -4.00 4.65 6.35
C SER A 42 -2.56 4.15 6.35
N ALA A 43 -1.62 4.89 6.96
CA ALA A 43 -0.21 4.54 6.91
C ALA A 43 0.06 3.12 7.44
N GLY A 44 0.81 2.34 6.68
CA GLY A 44 1.12 0.95 6.98
C GLY A 44 0.04 -0.07 6.62
N GLU A 45 -1.15 0.36 6.15
CA GLU A 45 -2.14 -0.56 5.59
C GLU A 45 -1.70 -1.07 4.22
N TRP A 46 -1.92 -2.36 3.96
CA TRP A 46 -1.60 -2.98 2.68
C TRP A 46 -2.50 -4.17 2.35
N PHE A 47 -2.55 -4.54 1.08
CA PHE A 47 -3.27 -5.70 0.58
C PHE A 47 -2.71 -6.18 -0.76
N GLU A 48 -3.04 -7.42 -1.13
CA GLU A 48 -2.65 -8.00 -2.42
C GLU A 48 -3.63 -7.62 -3.53
N ILE A 49 -3.11 -7.40 -4.73
CA ILE A 49 -3.87 -7.09 -5.95
C ILE A 49 -3.38 -7.98 -7.10
N SER A 50 -4.13 -8.02 -8.20
CA SER A 50 -3.67 -8.68 -9.42
C SER A 50 -2.65 -7.84 -10.18
N GLU A 51 -1.78 -8.49 -10.98
CA GLU A 51 -0.89 -7.84 -11.95
C GLU A 51 -1.61 -6.81 -12.82
N ARG A 52 -2.80 -7.16 -13.33
CA ARG A 52 -3.61 -6.27 -14.17
C ARG A 52 -3.98 -4.95 -13.46
N GLU A 53 -4.24 -4.99 -12.16
CA GLU A 53 -4.57 -3.77 -11.40
C GLU A 53 -3.31 -2.98 -11.05
N HIS A 54 -2.18 -3.66 -10.78
CA HIS A 54 -0.89 -3.00 -10.59
C HIS A 54 -0.49 -2.21 -11.85
N ASP A 55 -0.54 -2.86 -13.01
CA ASP A 55 -0.13 -2.25 -14.28
C ASP A 55 -1.10 -1.13 -14.69
N TYR A 56 -2.41 -1.34 -14.48
CA TYR A 56 -3.40 -0.29 -14.65
C TYR A 56 -3.06 0.96 -13.82
N MET A 57 -2.68 0.81 -12.55
CA MET A 57 -2.32 1.94 -11.69
C MET A 57 -1.03 2.61 -12.14
N LEU A 58 -0.07 1.86 -12.69
CA LEU A 58 1.17 2.41 -13.25
C LEU A 58 0.93 3.26 -14.50
N GLU A 59 -0.04 2.87 -15.33
CA GLU A 59 -0.33 3.54 -16.61
C GLU A 59 -1.21 4.79 -16.47
N ILE A 60 -1.87 5.00 -15.32
CA ILE A 60 -2.77 6.14 -15.10
C ILE A 60 -2.02 7.47 -15.20
N LEU A 61 -0.91 7.60 -14.47
CA LEU A 61 -0.10 8.82 -14.41
C LEU A 61 1.36 8.48 -14.15
N PRO A 62 2.32 9.31 -14.62
CA PRO A 62 3.73 9.09 -14.31
C PRO A 62 3.93 9.02 -12.80
N PRO A 63 4.70 8.05 -12.27
CA PRO A 63 4.88 7.90 -10.84
C PRO A 63 5.66 9.08 -10.23
N LEU A 64 5.53 9.24 -8.92
CA LEU A 64 6.35 10.17 -8.14
C LEU A 64 7.80 9.68 -8.10
N PHE A 65 7.98 8.38 -7.86
CA PHE A 65 9.24 7.68 -8.04
C PHE A 65 8.97 6.24 -8.46
N MET A 66 9.96 5.62 -9.09
CA MET A 66 9.95 4.20 -9.41
C MET A 66 11.29 3.59 -8.99
N ARG A 67 11.23 2.40 -8.41
CA ARG A 67 12.36 1.52 -8.12
C ARG A 67 12.07 0.15 -8.75
N ALA A 68 13.04 -0.75 -8.71
CA ALA A 68 12.97 -2.02 -9.42
C ALA A 68 11.69 -2.84 -9.14
N ASP A 69 11.18 -2.80 -7.91
CA ASP A 69 10.05 -3.61 -7.46
C ASP A 69 8.90 -2.79 -6.84
N MET A 70 8.92 -1.47 -6.97
CA MET A 70 7.86 -0.60 -6.46
C MET A 70 7.78 0.74 -7.18
N PHE A 71 6.59 1.36 -7.12
CA PHE A 71 6.41 2.75 -7.52
C PHE A 71 5.43 3.47 -6.60
N ALA A 72 5.57 4.79 -6.52
CA ALA A 72 4.69 5.66 -5.75
C ALA A 72 3.78 6.48 -6.66
N MET A 73 2.51 6.62 -6.27
CA MET A 73 1.59 7.56 -6.90
C MET A 73 2.01 9.00 -6.59
N ARG A 74 1.64 9.95 -7.47
CA ARG A 74 1.87 11.38 -7.25
C ARG A 74 0.83 12.01 -6.34
N GLU A 75 -0.36 11.42 -6.32
CA GLU A 75 -1.47 11.85 -5.50
C GLU A 75 -1.25 11.44 -4.04
N PHE A 76 -1.27 12.42 -3.15
CA PHE A 76 -1.28 12.18 -1.71
C PHE A 76 -2.71 12.06 -1.24
N MET A 77 -2.96 11.06 -0.41
CA MET A 77 -4.27 10.84 0.20
C MET A 77 -4.53 11.86 1.31
N THR A 78 -3.56 12.02 2.21
CA THR A 78 -3.62 12.94 3.34
C THR A 78 -2.20 13.20 3.85
N GLY A 79 -1.86 14.47 4.10
CA GLY A 79 -0.49 14.88 4.45
C GLY A 79 0.56 14.31 3.50
N SER A 80 1.49 13.54 4.03
CA SER A 80 2.59 12.87 3.31
C SER A 80 2.32 11.39 2.98
N VAL A 81 1.09 10.90 3.20
CA VAL A 81 0.71 9.52 2.92
C VAL A 81 0.26 9.37 1.46
N THR A 82 0.87 8.43 0.74
CA THR A 82 0.49 8.07 -0.63
C THR A 82 0.48 6.56 -0.86
N SER A 83 -0.11 6.14 -1.98
CA SER A 83 -0.12 4.75 -2.44
C SER A 83 1.24 4.36 -3.00
N ILE A 84 1.75 3.23 -2.51
CA ILE A 84 2.89 2.52 -3.06
C ILE A 84 2.39 1.18 -3.61
N PHE A 85 2.80 0.87 -4.82
CA PHE A 85 2.53 -0.41 -5.46
C PHE A 85 3.83 -1.22 -5.53
N PHE A 86 3.73 -2.53 -5.31
CA PHE A 86 4.86 -3.44 -5.27
C PHE A 86 4.65 -4.59 -6.24
N ALA A 87 5.75 -5.03 -6.88
CA ALA A 87 5.82 -6.26 -7.67
C ALA A 87 6.93 -7.16 -7.07
N LEU A 88 6.55 -8.02 -6.12
CA LEU A 88 7.48 -8.76 -5.28
C LEU A 88 7.60 -10.22 -5.73
N ALA A 89 8.80 -10.79 -5.59
CA ALA A 89 9.01 -12.23 -5.72
C ALA A 89 8.92 -12.88 -4.34
N ILE A 90 7.94 -13.75 -4.14
CA ILE A 90 7.67 -14.46 -2.88
C ILE A 90 7.44 -15.93 -3.22
N ASP A 91 8.18 -16.84 -2.57
CA ASP A 91 8.14 -18.29 -2.83
C ASP A 91 8.24 -18.67 -4.31
N GLY A 92 9.14 -17.98 -5.03
CA GLY A 92 9.38 -18.22 -6.46
C GLY A 92 8.26 -17.70 -7.38
N ARG A 93 7.25 -17.02 -6.85
CA ARG A 93 6.14 -16.44 -7.63
C ARG A 93 6.18 -14.92 -7.56
N ARG A 94 5.89 -14.28 -8.68
CA ARG A 94 5.62 -12.84 -8.69
C ARG A 94 4.22 -12.58 -8.15
N ARG A 95 4.10 -11.63 -7.22
CA ARG A 95 2.87 -11.20 -6.56
C ARG A 95 2.85 -9.69 -6.47
N TRP A 96 1.66 -9.09 -6.46
CA TRP A 96 1.50 -7.64 -6.56
C TRP A 96 0.73 -7.12 -5.36
N PHE A 97 1.18 -6.01 -4.82
CA PHE A 97 0.62 -5.45 -3.60
C PHE A 97 0.42 -3.96 -3.75
N HIS A 98 -0.54 -3.46 -2.98
CA HIS A 98 -0.70 -2.05 -2.70
C HIS A 98 -0.48 -1.83 -1.20
N GLY A 99 0.08 -0.70 -0.84
CA GLY A 99 -0.03 -0.20 0.52
C GLY A 99 0.22 1.30 0.64
N TYR A 100 -0.10 1.84 1.80
CA TYR A 100 0.03 3.26 2.10
C TYR A 100 1.29 3.53 2.92
N CYS A 101 2.11 4.45 2.42
CA CYS A 101 3.35 4.87 3.07
C CYS A 101 3.34 6.37 3.34
N ASP A 102 3.73 6.73 4.55
CA ASP A 102 4.08 8.11 4.91
C ASP A 102 5.49 8.43 4.40
N LEU A 103 5.59 9.26 3.36
CA LEU A 103 6.86 9.61 2.73
C LEU A 103 7.67 10.67 3.49
N SER A 104 7.13 11.23 4.58
CA SER A 104 7.97 11.99 5.53
C SER A 104 9.03 11.09 6.16
N ASP A 105 8.72 9.81 6.33
CA ASP A 105 9.67 8.74 6.65
C ASP A 105 10.13 8.03 5.39
N ARG A 106 11.35 8.33 4.94
CA ARG A 106 11.95 7.79 3.71
C ARG A 106 12.11 6.27 3.70
N LEU A 107 12.09 5.62 4.87
CA LEU A 107 12.22 4.17 4.99
C LEU A 107 10.87 3.45 5.04
N SER A 108 9.75 4.18 5.07
CA SER A 108 8.42 3.57 5.15
C SER A 108 8.10 2.60 4.00
N PRO A 109 8.47 2.83 2.72
CA PRO A 109 8.19 1.87 1.65
C PRO A 109 9.01 0.58 1.79
N GLU A 110 10.28 0.68 2.17
CA GLU A 110 11.14 -0.50 2.34
C GLU A 110 10.72 -1.33 3.56
N ARG A 111 10.32 -0.69 4.67
CA ARG A 111 9.79 -1.41 5.84
C ARG A 111 8.47 -2.11 5.52
N LEU A 112 7.59 -1.46 4.75
CA LEU A 112 6.34 -2.07 4.33
C LEU A 112 6.59 -3.29 3.44
N LYS A 113 7.46 -3.15 2.43
CA LYS A 113 7.91 -4.27 1.60
C LYS A 113 8.47 -5.43 2.42
N ALA A 114 9.36 -5.16 3.36
CA ALA A 114 9.94 -6.20 4.22
C ALA A 114 8.87 -6.93 5.03
N ALA A 115 7.92 -6.20 5.61
CA ALA A 115 6.81 -6.77 6.37
C ALA A 115 5.85 -7.60 5.49
N ILE A 116 5.60 -7.17 4.25
CA ILE A 116 4.82 -7.95 3.26
C ILE A 116 5.53 -9.27 2.98
N ILE A 117 6.82 -9.23 2.61
CA ILE A 117 7.61 -10.43 2.31
C ILE A 117 7.62 -11.37 3.52
N GLU A 118 7.90 -10.85 4.70
CA GLU A 118 7.96 -11.67 5.93
C GLU A 118 6.62 -12.33 6.23
N ARG A 119 5.50 -11.60 6.11
CA ARG A 119 4.17 -12.16 6.37
C ARG A 119 3.80 -13.20 5.31
N GLU A 120 3.97 -12.86 4.04
CA GLU A 120 3.46 -13.61 2.90
C GLU A 120 4.33 -14.82 2.49
N SER A 121 5.53 -14.94 3.05
CA SER A 121 6.37 -16.15 2.95
C SER A 121 6.04 -17.20 4.02
N ARG A 122 5.11 -16.91 4.94
CA ARG A 122 4.71 -17.88 5.98
C ARG A 122 3.78 -18.94 5.37
N PRO A 123 3.89 -20.22 5.78
CA PRO A 123 3.08 -21.32 5.21
C PRO A 123 1.57 -21.08 5.28
N ASP A 124 1.11 -20.38 6.31
CA ASP A 124 -0.30 -20.15 6.61
C ASP A 124 -0.81 -18.79 6.10
N ALA A 125 -0.02 -18.04 5.33
CA ALA A 125 -0.34 -16.66 4.94
C ALA A 125 -1.42 -16.50 3.85
N ARG A 126 -2.12 -17.59 3.49
CA ARG A 126 -3.08 -17.63 2.38
C ARG A 126 -4.52 -17.48 2.82
#